data_AF-A0A9E7K1Y4-F1
#
_entry.id   AF-A0A9E7K1Y4-F1
#
_cell.length_a   1.000
_cell.length_b   1.000
_cell.length_c   1.000
_cell.angle_alpha   90.00
_cell.angle_beta   90.00
_cell.angle_gamma   90.00
#
_symmetry.space_group_name_H-M   'P 1'
#
loop_
_entity.id
_entity.type
_entity.pdbx_description
1 polymer ?
#
loop_
_entity_poly.entity_id
_entity_poly.type
_entity_poly.pdbx_seq_one_letter_code
_entity_poly.pdbx_strand_id
1 'polypeptide(L)' 'MSEGDAAILKLMRAISVGTGVLPGASKMGEGDILYLRASFERVIGSINSESFHMINPVGCTGQQLSIFLVRS' A
#
# COMPACT_ATOMS: atom_id res chain seq x y z
N MET A 1 -15.46 3.84 -2.18
CA MET A 1 -14.35 4.74 -1.86
C MET A 1 -14.93 5.90 -1.08
N SER A 2 -14.54 6.05 0.18
CA SER A 2 -15.01 7.13 1.06
C SER A 2 -14.41 8.47 0.63
N GLU A 3 -15.00 9.58 1.06
CA GLU A 3 -14.41 10.92 0.87
C GLU A 3 -13.03 11.03 1.54
N GLY A 4 -12.85 10.33 2.66
CA GLY A 4 -11.58 10.22 3.35
C GLY A 4 -10.50 9.50 2.54
N ASP A 5 -10.86 8.38 1.89
CA ASP A 5 -9.94 7.62 1.01
C ASP A 5 -9.45 8.52 -0.12
N ALA A 6 -10.34 9.32 -0.72
CA ALA A 6 -9.97 10.23 -1.80
C ALA A 6 -9.01 11.34 -1.35
N ALA A 7 -9.17 11.85 -0.11
CA ALA A 7 -8.26 12.83 0.47
C ALA A 7 -6.86 12.25 0.72
N ILE A 8 -6.78 11.03 1.25
CA ILE A 8 -5.52 10.30 1.46
C ILE A 8 -4.79 10.08 0.14
N LEU A 9 -5.50 9.60 -0.89
CA LEU A 9 -4.94 9.36 -2.21
C LEU A 9 -4.43 10.65 -2.86
N LYS A 10 -5.09 11.80 -2.60
CA LYS A 10 -4.58 13.11 -3.05
C LYS A 10 -3.26 13.48 -2.35
N LEU A 11 -3.13 13.23 -1.05
CA LEU A 11 -1.88 13.50 -0.30
C LEU A 11 -0.71 12.67 -0.85
N MET A 12 -0.98 11.42 -1.25
CA MET A 12 0.05 10.53 -1.79
C MET A 12 0.46 10.84 -3.24
N ARG A 13 -0.23 11.76 -3.94
CA ARG A 13 -0.04 12.00 -5.39
C ARG A 13 1.41 12.33 -5.76
N ALA A 14 2.10 13.13 -4.96
CA ALA A 14 3.48 13.59 -5.23
C ALA A 14 4.56 12.55 -4.87
N ILE A 15 4.20 11.47 -4.19
CA ILE A 15 5.15 10.49 -3.65
C ILE A 15 5.27 9.35 -4.64
N SER A 16 6.42 9.10 -5.26
CA SER A 16 6.52 8.01 -6.25
C SER A 16 6.72 6.64 -5.58
N VAL A 17 7.65 6.57 -4.61
CA VAL A 17 7.96 5.40 -3.78
C VAL A 17 8.27 5.91 -2.38
N GLY A 18 7.75 5.25 -1.33
CA GLY A 18 8.00 5.65 0.05
C GLY A 18 7.06 4.98 1.05
N THR A 19 7.35 5.17 2.32
CA THR A 19 6.52 4.76 3.45
C THR A 19 6.35 5.94 4.39
N GLY A 20 5.23 6.04 5.10
CA GLY A 20 5.03 7.11 6.07
C GLY A 20 3.69 7.06 6.77
N VAL A 21 3.39 8.13 7.50
CA VAL A 21 2.14 8.30 8.24
C VAL A 21 1.41 9.49 7.64
N LEU A 22 0.12 9.32 7.39
CA LEU A 22 -0.80 10.35 6.96
C LEU A 22 -1.82 10.61 8.07
N PRO A 23 -2.24 11.87 8.25
CA PRO A 23 -3.30 12.18 9.20
C PRO A 23 -4.59 11.48 8.78
N GLY A 24 -5.29 10.89 9.75
CA GLY A 24 -6.58 10.21 9.53
C GLY A 24 -7.60 11.14 8.84
N ALA A 25 -8.32 10.60 7.87
CA ALA A 25 -9.12 11.40 6.95
C ALA A 25 -10.50 11.84 7.49
N SER A 26 -10.83 11.51 8.74
CA SER A 26 -12.09 11.89 9.37
C SER A 26 -11.85 12.93 10.47
N LYS A 27 -12.76 13.89 10.57
CA LYS A 27 -12.87 14.78 11.75
C LYS A 27 -13.27 14.02 13.04
N MET A 28 -13.30 12.68 13.00
CA MET A 28 -13.92 11.81 14.00
C MET A 28 -12.88 10.96 14.76
N GLY A 29 -11.60 11.29 14.68
CA GLY A 29 -10.57 10.68 15.54
C GLY A 29 -10.15 9.27 15.14
N GLU A 30 -10.38 8.87 13.89
CA GLU A 30 -9.71 7.68 13.37
C GLU A 30 -8.23 8.00 13.23
N GLY A 31 -7.39 7.23 13.92
CA GLY A 31 -5.99 7.52 14.11
C GLY A 31 -5.15 7.61 12.83
N ASP A 32 -3.87 7.87 13.04
CA ASP A 32 -2.85 7.96 12.01
C ASP A 32 -2.87 6.76 11.03
N ILE A 33 -2.75 7.05 9.73
CA ILE A 33 -2.77 6.06 8.65
C ILE A 33 -1.35 5.82 8.18
N LEU A 34 -0.86 4.60 8.37
CA LEU A 34 0.40 4.14 7.79
C LEU A 34 0.20 3.79 6.31
N TYR A 35 1.06 4.32 5.45
CA TYR A 35 1.04 4.00 4.02
C TYR A 35 2.39 3.48 3.55
N LEU A 36 2.33 2.60 2.55
CA LEU A 36 3.47 2.14 1.76
C LEU A 36 3.11 2.28 0.28
N ARG A 37 3.96 2.96 -0.49
CA ARG A 37 3.87 3.10 -1.94
C ARG A 37 5.15 2.59 -2.57
N ALA A 38 5.05 1.57 -3.40
CA ALA A 38 6.17 1.00 -4.14
C ALA A 38 5.66 0.26 -5.38
N SER A 39 6.58 -0.21 -6.22
CA SER A 39 6.27 -1.11 -7.32
C SER A 39 6.13 -2.53 -6.79
N PHE A 40 5.06 -3.22 -7.19
CA PHE A 40 4.81 -4.61 -6.79
C PHE A 40 4.44 -5.44 -8.02
N GLU A 41 4.88 -6.70 -8.02
CA GLU A 41 4.36 -7.74 -8.90
C GLU A 41 3.19 -8.43 -8.22
N ARG A 42 2.01 -8.42 -8.87
CA ARG A 42 0.81 -9.11 -8.38
C ARG A 42 0.79 -10.53 -8.92
N VAL A 43 0.68 -11.50 -8.03
CA VAL A 43 0.55 -12.93 -8.37
C VAL A 43 -0.76 -13.44 -7.81
N ILE A 44 -1.61 -13.99 -8.67
CA ILE A 44 -2.89 -14.59 -8.26
C ILE A 44 -2.62 -16.06 -7.95
N GLY A 45 -2.79 -16.45 -6.69
CA GLY A 45 -2.59 -17.84 -6.26
C GLY A 45 -3.82 -18.71 -6.50
N SER A 46 -5.01 -18.21 -6.10
CA SER A 46 -6.29 -18.88 -6.29
C SER A 46 -7.42 -17.87 -6.41
N ILE A 47 -8.67 -18.35 -6.55
CA ILE A 47 -9.86 -17.48 -6.54
C ILE A 47 -9.98 -16.63 -5.26
N ASN A 48 -9.41 -17.12 -4.16
CA ASN A 48 -9.49 -16.49 -2.84
C ASN A 48 -8.13 -15.96 -2.36
N SER A 49 -7.06 -16.06 -3.15
CA SER A 49 -5.73 -15.65 -2.70
C SER A 49 -4.91 -14.94 -3.76
N GLU A 50 -4.22 -13.90 -3.33
CA GLU A 50 -3.26 -13.14 -4.13
C GLU A 50 -2.07 -12.69 -3.28
N SER A 51 -0.90 -12.57 -3.91
CA SER A 51 0.30 -11.98 -3.32
C SER A 51 0.77 -10.77 -4.12
N PHE A 52 1.45 -9.87 -3.43
CA PHE A 52 2.14 -8.72 -3.99
C PHE A 52 3.61 -8.75 -3.56
N HIS A 53 4.51 -8.93 -4.51
CA HIS A 53 5.95 -9.00 -4.28
C HIS A 53 6.59 -7.65 -4.63
N MET A 54 7.28 -7.03 -3.66
CA MET A 54 7.90 -5.72 -3.87
C MET A 54 9.04 -5.81 -4.90
N ILE A 55 9.00 -4.96 -5.91
CA ILE A 55 10.01 -4.90 -6.96
C ILE A 55 11.04 -3.82 -6.58
N ASN A 56 12.30 -4.24 -6.48
CA ASN A 56 13.38 -3.29 -6.28
C ASN A 56 13.78 -2.65 -7.64
N PRO A 57 13.67 -1.32 -7.80
CA PRO A 57 14.01 -0.64 -9.06
C PRO A 57 15.50 -0.77 -9.45
N VAL A 58 16.39 -1.08 -8.50
CA VAL A 58 17.85 -1.21 -8.74
C VAL A 58 18.28 -2.68 -8.87
N GLY A 59 17.34 -3.63 -8.81
CA GLY A 59 17.65 -5.06 -8.95
C GLY A 59 18.49 -5.67 -7.83
N CYS A 60 18.66 -4.98 -6.69
CA CYS A 60 19.42 -5.54 -5.57
C CYS A 60 18.68 -6.73 -4.92
N THR A 61 19.43 -7.78 -4.59
CA THR A 61 18.99 -9.03 -3.97
C THR A 61 18.70 -8.90 -2.46
N GLY A 62 18.29 -7.72 -1.99
CA GLY A 62 17.97 -7.45 -0.58
C GLY A 62 16.62 -8.04 -0.14
N GLN A 63 16.27 -7.87 1.15
CA GLN A 63 15.01 -8.36 1.73
C GLN A 63 13.81 -7.96 0.86
N GLN A 64 13.11 -8.96 0.30
CA GLN A 64 11.90 -8.78 -0.48
C GLN A 64 10.69 -8.81 0.46
N LEU A 65 9.92 -7.72 0.51
CA LEU A 65 8.62 -7.71 1.18
C LEU A 65 7.59 -8.36 0.24
N SER A 66 6.84 -9.32 0.76
CA SER A 66 5.69 -9.90 0.07
C SER A 66 4.45 -9.80 0.96
N ILE A 67 3.34 -9.34 0.41
CA ILE A 67 2.05 -9.22 1.11
C ILE A 67 1.12 -10.27 0.54
N PHE A 68 0.59 -11.17 1.38
CA PHE A 68 -0.35 -12.21 0.98
C PHE A 68 -1.74 -11.89 1.55
N LEU A 69 -2.73 -11.83 0.67
CA LEU A 69 -4.11 -11.55 1.01
C LEU A 69 -4.96 -12.80 0.72
N VAL A 70 -5.78 -13.17 1.70
CA VAL A 70 -6.77 -14.25 1.59
C VAL A 70 -8.14 -13.66 1.87
N ARG A 71 -9.12 -13.99 1.03
CA ARG A 71 -10.52 -13.65 1.27
C ARG A 71 -11.14 -14.70 2.20
N SER A 72 -11.71 -14.23 3.31
CA SER A 72 -12.54 -15.01 4.23
C SER A 72 -13.98 -15.08 3.76
#